data_AF-A0A9D5K419-F1
#
_entry.id   AF-A0A9D5K419-F1
#
_cell.length_a   1.000
_cell.length_b   1.000
_cell.length_c   1.000
_cell.angle_alpha   90.00
_cell.angle_beta   90.00
_cell.angle_gamma   90.00
#
_symmetry.space_group_name_H-M   'P 1'
#
loop_
_entity.id
_entity.type
_entity.pdbx_description
1 polymer ?
#
loop_
_entity_poly.entity_id
_entity_poly.type
_entity_poly.pdbx_seq_one_letter_code
_entity_poly.pdbx_strand_id
1 'polypeptide(L)'
;MKSGFGPVIDNVANTWSLNGIRLWGRQAVEGYVSMTDESKNHLLEILTELRAAGVEFIVCGGVAVALHGVERMTLDLDISLDLTQQNVRKFLEVMQRLGLKPRVPVPADILLDREAVDLIVREKNALVFTFEDRDKPYRHVDVFLTRELAFEQLARHCHTLTIGGQIISILNVDKLIELKERVSPPRAKDVFDIQELRRIRGGKI
;
A
#
# COMPACT_ATOMS: atom_id res chain seq x y z
N MET A 1 49.48 -17.68 -17.43
CA MET A 1 49.51 -16.29 -16.90
C MET A 1 48.33 -15.53 -17.48
N LYS A 2 47.67 -14.70 -16.64
CA LYS A 2 46.51 -13.83 -16.89
C LYS A 2 46.76 -12.90 -18.10
N SER A 3 45.79 -12.46 -18.91
CA SER A 3 44.63 -11.56 -18.70
C SER A 3 43.77 -11.58 -20.00
N GLY A 4 42.47 -11.28 -20.08
CA GLY A 4 41.55 -10.46 -19.29
C GLY A 4 41.14 -9.22 -20.09
N PHE A 5 40.05 -9.28 -20.88
CA PHE A 5 39.23 -8.13 -21.32
C PHE A 5 37.78 -8.62 -21.52
N GLY A 6 36.85 -7.95 -20.83
CA GLY A 6 35.48 -8.40 -20.58
C GLY A 6 34.48 -8.19 -21.72
N PRO A 7 33.23 -8.65 -21.54
CA PRO A 7 32.20 -8.51 -22.57
C PRO A 7 31.58 -7.12 -22.57
N VAL A 8 31.30 -6.69 -23.80
CA VAL A 8 30.64 -5.46 -24.23
C VAL A 8 29.22 -5.40 -23.65
N ILE A 9 28.89 -4.28 -23.02
CA ILE A 9 27.54 -3.93 -22.58
C ILE A 9 26.80 -3.27 -23.73
N ASP A 10 25.83 -3.98 -24.32
CA ASP A 10 24.92 -3.40 -25.30
C ASP A 10 23.96 -2.43 -24.63
N ASN A 11 24.09 -1.17 -25.03
CA ASN A 11 23.36 -0.02 -24.55
C ASN A 11 22.00 0.06 -25.26
N VAL A 12 20.97 -0.61 -24.72
CA VAL A 12 19.59 -0.37 -25.15
C VAL A 12 19.04 0.78 -24.32
N ALA A 13 18.99 1.94 -24.96
CA ALA A 13 18.47 3.19 -24.43
C ALA A 13 17.02 3.03 -23.93
N ASN A 14 16.86 3.21 -22.61
CA ASN A 14 15.59 3.45 -21.94
C ASN A 14 14.89 4.69 -22.52
N THR A 15 13.82 4.48 -23.26
CA THR A 15 12.86 5.52 -23.65
C THR A 15 11.71 5.52 -22.63
N TRP A 16 11.70 6.53 -21.75
CA TRP A 16 10.58 6.81 -20.85
C TRP A 16 9.77 7.97 -21.43
N SER A 17 8.54 7.71 -21.91
CA SER A 17 7.60 8.77 -22.26
C SER A 17 6.90 9.27 -20.99
N LEU A 18 7.36 10.42 -20.52
CA LEU A 18 6.74 11.19 -19.45
C LEU A 18 5.56 11.99 -20.02
N ASN A 19 4.36 11.41 -19.97
CA ASN A 19 3.13 12.20 -20.09
C ASN A 19 2.44 12.28 -18.71
N GLY A 20 2.75 13.35 -17.99
CA GLY A 20 1.89 13.90 -16.95
C GLY A 20 2.04 13.29 -15.56
N ILE A 21 3.12 13.64 -14.86
CA ILE A 21 3.17 14.10 -13.45
C ILE A 21 4.65 14.33 -13.14
N ARG A 22 5.04 15.60 -13.03
CA ARG A 22 6.40 16.02 -12.69
C ARG A 22 6.47 16.27 -11.19
N LEU A 23 6.41 15.21 -10.41
CA LEU A 23 6.74 15.22 -8.98
C LEU A 23 7.54 13.94 -8.74
N TRP A 24 8.50 13.97 -7.82
CA TRP A 24 9.56 12.97 -7.57
C TRP A 24 10.85 13.14 -8.36
N GLY A 25 11.85 13.71 -7.70
CA GLY A 25 13.25 13.47 -8.05
C GLY A 25 13.64 12.03 -7.69
N ARG A 26 14.45 11.40 -8.56
CA ARG A 26 15.00 10.03 -8.45
C ARG A 26 15.38 9.62 -7.03
N GLN A 27 15.93 10.56 -6.26
CA GLN A 27 16.54 10.37 -4.95
C GLN A 27 15.54 9.98 -3.84
N ALA A 28 14.27 10.38 -3.93
CA ALA A 28 13.27 10.03 -2.92
C ALA A 28 12.74 8.59 -3.09
N VAL A 29 12.55 8.16 -4.34
CA VAL A 29 12.19 6.78 -4.68
C VAL A 29 13.38 5.86 -4.43
N GLU A 30 14.58 6.26 -4.84
CA GLU A 30 15.83 5.54 -4.52
C GLU A 30 16.09 5.51 -3.01
N GLY A 31 15.79 6.56 -2.26
CA GLY A 31 15.90 6.58 -0.79
C GLY A 31 14.94 5.63 -0.09
N TYR A 32 13.72 5.47 -0.61
CA TYR A 32 12.77 4.46 -0.11
C TYR A 32 13.24 3.04 -0.45
N VAL A 33 13.84 2.84 -1.63
CA VAL A 33 14.29 1.54 -2.15
C VAL A 33 15.68 1.12 -1.62
N SER A 34 16.54 2.05 -1.18
CA SER A 34 17.96 1.79 -0.86
C SER A 34 18.30 1.67 0.64
N MET A 35 17.35 1.87 1.55
CA MET A 35 17.63 1.78 2.99
C MET A 35 17.39 0.37 3.54
N THR A 36 18.48 -0.27 3.97
CA THR A 36 18.54 -1.57 4.65
C THR A 36 17.98 -1.47 6.08
N ASP A 37 16.68 -1.74 6.25
CA ASP A 37 16.04 -1.93 7.55
C ASP A 37 15.04 -3.11 7.41
N GLU A 38 15.17 -4.13 8.26
CA GLU A 38 14.33 -5.34 8.24
C GLU A 38 12.83 -5.02 8.34
N SER A 39 12.49 -3.87 8.93
CA SER A 39 11.12 -3.34 9.05
C SER A 39 10.58 -2.62 7.80
N LYS A 40 11.44 -2.20 6.86
CA LYS A 40 11.00 -1.71 5.52
C LYS A 40 10.95 -2.84 4.50
N ASN A 41 11.74 -3.89 4.74
CA ASN A 41 11.80 -5.07 3.90
C ASN A 41 10.45 -5.83 3.83
N HIS A 42 9.66 -5.85 4.92
CA HIS A 42 8.39 -6.58 4.91
C HIS A 42 7.28 -5.89 4.10
N LEU A 43 7.21 -4.55 4.13
CA LEU A 43 6.20 -3.83 3.34
C LEU A 43 6.47 -4.04 1.85
N LEU A 44 7.73 -3.90 1.44
CA LEU A 44 8.13 -4.16 0.06
C LEU A 44 7.86 -5.62 -0.35
N GLU A 45 8.15 -6.58 0.52
CA GLU A 45 7.84 -8.01 0.31
C GLU A 45 6.33 -8.20 0.10
N ILE A 46 5.48 -7.74 1.02
CA ILE A 46 4.01 -7.87 0.90
C ILE A 46 3.51 -7.24 -0.40
N LEU A 47 3.93 -6.01 -0.70
CA LEU A 47 3.51 -5.29 -1.91
C LEU A 47 3.93 -6.01 -3.19
N THR A 48 5.15 -6.54 -3.23
CA THR A 48 5.67 -7.27 -4.38
C THR A 48 4.95 -8.60 -4.56
N GLU A 49 4.70 -9.34 -3.48
CA GLU A 49 4.00 -10.62 -3.49
C GLU A 49 2.53 -10.48 -3.92
N LEU A 50 1.85 -9.43 -3.45
CA LEU A 50 0.49 -9.10 -3.89
C LEU A 50 0.43 -8.79 -5.38
N ARG A 51 1.35 -7.96 -5.90
CA ARG A 51 1.38 -7.65 -7.34
C ARG A 51 1.82 -8.83 -8.20
N ALA A 52 2.79 -9.61 -7.74
CA ALA A 52 3.22 -10.84 -8.44
C ALA A 52 2.08 -11.87 -8.57
N ALA A 53 1.19 -11.95 -7.57
CA ALA A 53 -0.03 -12.76 -7.64
C ALA A 53 -1.18 -12.12 -8.43
N GLY A 54 -0.99 -10.90 -8.96
CA GLY A 54 -2.01 -10.17 -9.70
C GLY A 54 -3.22 -9.80 -8.84
N VAL A 55 -2.97 -9.40 -7.59
CA VAL A 55 -3.99 -8.86 -6.67
C VAL A 55 -4.25 -7.40 -7.02
N GLU A 56 -5.52 -7.05 -7.10
CA GLU A 56 -6.02 -5.69 -7.31
C GLU A 56 -6.31 -5.04 -5.96
N PHE A 57 -5.48 -4.06 -5.60
CA PHE A 57 -5.56 -3.33 -4.35
C PHE A 57 -5.04 -1.90 -4.51
N ILE A 58 -5.39 -1.04 -3.57
CA ILE A 58 -4.92 0.34 -3.48
C ILE A 58 -4.23 0.52 -2.13
N VAL A 59 -2.98 0.96 -2.15
CA VAL A 59 -2.25 1.34 -0.94
C VAL A 59 -2.83 2.64 -0.38
N CYS A 60 -3.15 2.61 0.90
CA CYS A 60 -3.80 3.70 1.62
C CYS A 60 -2.99 4.07 2.88
N GLY A 61 -3.60 4.84 3.77
CA GLY A 61 -3.13 5.04 5.14
C GLY A 61 -1.71 5.57 5.24
N GLY A 62 -0.97 5.12 6.26
CA GLY A 62 0.37 5.64 6.57
C GLY A 62 1.39 5.38 5.46
N VAL A 63 1.31 4.23 4.79
CA VAL A 63 2.24 3.87 3.70
C VAL A 63 2.03 4.79 2.52
N ALA A 64 0.78 5.06 2.13
CA ALA A 64 0.48 6.02 1.06
C ALA A 64 1.01 7.42 1.38
N VAL A 65 0.86 7.88 2.63
CA VAL A 65 1.39 9.17 3.09
C VAL A 65 2.91 9.23 2.95
N ALA A 66 3.62 8.18 3.40
CA ALA A 66 5.07 8.10 3.27
C ALA A 66 5.52 8.07 1.80
N LEU A 67 4.80 7.33 0.96
CA LEU A 67 5.02 7.27 -0.49
C LEU A 67 4.66 8.59 -1.20
N HIS A 68 3.99 9.53 -0.52
CA HIS A 68 3.79 10.92 -0.96
C HIS A 68 4.89 11.90 -0.53
N GLY A 69 5.85 11.43 0.26
CA GLY A 69 7.08 12.16 0.55
C GLY A 69 7.08 12.78 1.95
N VAL A 70 6.06 12.46 2.74
CA VAL A 70 6.01 12.81 4.16
C VAL A 70 6.93 11.88 4.93
N GLU A 71 7.81 12.44 5.75
CA GLU A 71 8.62 11.65 6.67
C GLU A 71 7.72 11.02 7.75
N ARG A 72 7.39 9.74 7.56
CA ARG A 72 6.40 9.04 8.38
C ARG A 72 6.81 7.59 8.66
N MET A 73 6.92 7.24 9.94
CA MET A 73 7.16 5.87 10.37
C MET A 73 5.85 5.06 10.45
N THR A 74 5.67 4.08 9.58
CA THR A 74 4.51 3.19 9.55
C THR A 74 4.99 1.76 9.34
N LEU A 75 4.34 0.79 9.98
CA LEU A 75 4.75 -0.61 9.92
C LEU A 75 3.64 -1.51 9.35
N ASP A 76 2.41 -1.04 9.46
CA ASP A 76 1.20 -1.63 8.93
C ASP A 76 0.92 -1.18 7.50
N LEU A 77 0.38 -2.11 6.70
CA LEU A 77 -0.06 -1.85 5.34
C LEU A 77 -1.59 -1.75 5.30
N ASP A 78 -2.11 -0.53 5.19
CA ASP A 78 -3.53 -0.28 4.92
C ASP A 78 -3.83 -0.45 3.43
N ILE A 79 -4.77 -1.32 3.09
CA ILE A 79 -5.24 -1.50 1.70
C ILE A 79 -6.75 -1.41 1.57
N SER A 80 -7.16 -0.86 0.43
CA SER A 80 -8.48 -1.11 -0.15
C SER A 80 -8.34 -2.25 -1.16
N LEU A 81 -8.92 -3.41 -0.85
CA LEU A 81 -8.90 -4.61 -1.70
C LEU A 81 -10.18 -4.67 -2.56
N ASP A 82 -10.05 -5.00 -3.85
CA ASP A 82 -11.23 -5.39 -4.63
C ASP A 82 -11.76 -6.72 -4.08
N LEU A 83 -12.93 -6.73 -3.44
CA LEU A 83 -13.51 -7.96 -2.88
C LEU A 83 -14.33 -8.76 -3.92
N THR A 84 -13.98 -8.72 -5.20
CA THR A 84 -14.40 -9.77 -6.15
C THR A 84 -13.85 -11.12 -5.70
N GLN A 85 -14.63 -12.19 -5.80
CA GLN A 85 -14.22 -13.50 -5.28
C GLN A 85 -12.87 -13.99 -5.85
N GLN A 86 -12.60 -13.72 -7.13
CA GLN A 86 -11.33 -14.11 -7.76
C GLN A 86 -10.15 -13.36 -7.14
N ASN A 87 -10.29 -12.06 -6.89
CA ASN A 87 -9.23 -11.25 -6.31
C ASN A 87 -8.97 -11.60 -4.84
N VAL A 88 -10.04 -11.82 -4.07
CA VAL A 88 -9.94 -12.26 -2.67
C VAL A 88 -9.23 -13.60 -2.55
N ARG A 89 -9.50 -14.57 -3.43
CA ARG A 89 -8.78 -15.86 -3.42
C ARG A 89 -7.27 -15.68 -3.59
N LYS A 90 -6.84 -14.90 -4.59
CA LYS A 90 -5.42 -14.55 -4.80
C LYS A 90 -4.83 -13.88 -3.56
N PHE A 91 -5.55 -12.92 -2.98
CA PHE A 91 -5.12 -12.22 -1.77
C PHE A 91 -4.93 -13.18 -0.59
N LEU A 92 -5.89 -14.07 -0.33
CA LEU A 92 -5.82 -15.05 0.75
C LEU A 92 -4.67 -16.05 0.55
N GLU A 93 -4.40 -16.47 -0.69
CA GLU A 93 -3.24 -17.30 -1.03
C GLU A 93 -1.92 -16.59 -0.70
N VAL A 94 -1.81 -15.28 -0.99
CA VAL A 94 -0.63 -14.48 -0.62
C VAL A 94 -0.51 -14.35 0.91
N MET A 95 -1.60 -14.07 1.62
CA MET A 95 -1.58 -13.99 3.09
C MET A 95 -1.11 -15.31 3.70
N GLN A 96 -1.60 -16.44 3.19
CA GLN A 96 -1.16 -17.77 3.61
C GLN A 96 0.33 -18.01 3.33
N ARG A 97 0.81 -17.70 2.12
CA ARG A 97 2.23 -17.85 1.73
C ARG A 97 3.16 -17.03 2.62
N LEU A 98 2.73 -15.83 3.00
CA LEU A 98 3.46 -14.92 3.88
C LEU A 98 3.32 -15.24 5.37
N GLY A 99 2.54 -16.26 5.74
CA GLY A 99 2.29 -16.64 7.14
C GLY A 99 1.41 -15.65 7.92
N LEU A 100 0.76 -14.71 7.24
CA LEU A 100 -0.11 -13.71 7.86
C LEU A 100 -1.50 -14.32 8.12
N LYS A 101 -1.94 -14.26 9.37
CA LYS A 101 -3.19 -14.89 9.84
C LYS A 101 -4.19 -13.83 10.28
N PRO A 102 -5.51 -14.08 10.16
CA PRO A 102 -6.51 -13.19 10.75
C PRO A 102 -6.22 -12.92 12.23
N ARG A 103 -6.23 -11.64 12.61
CA ARG A 103 -6.11 -11.19 14.01
C ARG A 103 -7.32 -11.63 14.84
N VAL A 104 -8.50 -11.58 14.24
CA VAL A 104 -9.75 -12.00 14.86
C VAL A 104 -9.98 -13.50 14.66
N PRO A 105 -10.67 -14.19 15.59
CA PRO A 105 -11.00 -15.62 15.46
C PRO A 105 -12.15 -15.86 14.47
N VAL A 106 -12.12 -15.19 13.33
CA VAL A 106 -13.07 -15.32 12.23
C VAL A 106 -12.31 -15.84 11.01
N PRO A 107 -12.79 -16.90 10.34
CA PRO A 107 -12.22 -17.37 9.10
C PRO A 107 -12.09 -16.26 8.03
N ALA A 108 -10.95 -16.23 7.33
CA ALA A 108 -10.62 -15.17 6.37
C ALA A 108 -11.46 -15.21 5.09
N ASP A 109 -12.04 -16.37 4.79
CA ASP A 109 -12.98 -16.61 3.70
C ASP A 109 -14.28 -15.81 3.84
N ILE A 110 -14.57 -15.22 5.01
CA ILE A 110 -15.64 -14.23 5.15
C ILE A 110 -15.52 -13.07 4.13
N LEU A 111 -14.29 -12.72 3.71
CA LEU A 111 -14.05 -11.70 2.70
C LEU A 111 -14.56 -12.09 1.30
N LEU A 112 -14.86 -13.37 1.05
CA LEU A 112 -15.46 -13.85 -0.20
C LEU A 112 -16.97 -13.56 -0.27
N ASP A 113 -17.60 -13.28 0.88
CA ASP A 113 -19.02 -13.03 1.01
C ASP A 113 -19.27 -11.55 1.35
N ARG A 114 -19.69 -10.78 0.34
CA ARG A 114 -19.98 -9.36 0.48
C ARG A 114 -21.11 -9.09 1.48
N GLU A 115 -22.10 -9.97 1.59
CA GLU A 115 -23.20 -9.81 2.54
C GLU A 115 -22.71 -10.06 3.97
N ALA A 116 -21.85 -11.07 4.17
CA ALA A 116 -21.22 -11.32 5.46
C ALA A 116 -20.32 -10.15 5.88
N VAL A 117 -19.55 -9.56 4.95
CA VAL A 117 -18.75 -8.35 5.19
C VAL A 117 -19.64 -7.18 5.60
N ASP A 118 -20.70 -6.89 4.84
CA ASP A 118 -21.65 -5.82 5.18
C ASP A 118 -22.29 -6.04 6.56
N LEU A 119 -22.60 -7.30 6.92
CA LEU A 119 -23.16 -7.65 8.21
C LEU A 119 -22.18 -7.36 9.36
N ILE A 120 -20.90 -7.75 9.24
CA ILE A 120 -19.92 -7.47 10.31
C ILE A 120 -19.61 -5.97 10.42
N VAL A 121 -19.62 -5.23 9.30
CA VAL A 121 -19.50 -3.76 9.33
C VAL A 121 -20.66 -3.17 10.11
N ARG A 122 -21.90 -3.58 9.81
CA ARG A 122 -23.11 -3.02 10.45
C ARG A 122 -23.26 -3.42 11.92
N GLU A 123 -23.09 -4.71 12.23
CA GLU A 123 -23.40 -5.27 13.55
C GLU A 123 -22.23 -5.18 14.54
N LYS A 124 -20.98 -5.18 14.03
CA LYS A 124 -19.77 -5.16 14.86
C LYS A 124 -18.96 -3.88 14.71
N ASN A 125 -19.40 -2.95 13.87
CA ASN A 125 -18.68 -1.72 13.56
C ASN A 125 -17.25 -2.01 13.05
N ALA A 126 -17.10 -3.13 12.32
CA ALA A 126 -15.81 -3.60 11.83
C ALA A 126 -15.35 -2.70 10.68
N LEU A 127 -14.31 -1.90 10.91
CA LEU A 127 -13.77 -0.99 9.89
C LEU A 127 -12.73 -1.66 8.99
N VAL A 128 -11.93 -2.56 9.58
CA VAL A 128 -10.84 -3.30 8.94
C VAL A 128 -10.89 -4.77 9.30
N PHE A 129 -10.39 -5.61 8.39
CA PHE A 129 -10.02 -6.99 8.67
C PHE A 129 -8.50 -7.12 8.63
N THR A 130 -7.89 -7.36 9.78
CA THR A 130 -6.43 -7.41 9.91
C THR A 130 -5.88 -8.82 9.75
N PHE A 131 -4.83 -8.95 8.94
CA PHE A 131 -3.94 -10.11 8.87
C PHE A 131 -2.60 -9.77 9.50
N GLU A 132 -2.09 -10.59 10.41
CA GLU A 132 -0.82 -10.35 11.10
C GLU A 132 0.06 -11.59 11.21
N ASP A 133 1.37 -11.35 11.27
CA ASP A 133 2.34 -12.35 11.73
C ASP A 133 2.31 -12.40 13.26
N ARG A 134 2.05 -13.59 13.83
CA ARG A 134 1.94 -13.77 15.29
C ARG A 134 3.28 -13.65 16.00
N ASP A 135 4.39 -13.94 15.32
CA ASP A 135 5.73 -13.85 15.88
C ASP A 135 6.32 -12.45 15.65
N LYS A 136 5.82 -11.72 14.64
CA LYS A 136 6.24 -10.36 14.27
C LYS A 136 5.02 -9.44 14.09
N PRO A 137 4.36 -9.00 15.18
CA PRO A 137 3.07 -8.29 15.11
C PRO A 137 3.11 -6.93 14.39
N TYR A 138 4.30 -6.39 14.13
CA TYR A 138 4.49 -5.22 13.27
C TYR A 138 4.26 -5.52 11.78
N ARG A 139 4.29 -6.79 11.35
CA ARG A 139 3.93 -7.24 10.00
C ARG A 139 2.44 -7.51 9.97
N HIS A 140 1.65 -6.50 9.63
CA HIS A 140 0.23 -6.72 9.38
C HIS A 140 -0.31 -5.90 8.22
N VAL A 141 -1.38 -6.44 7.63
CA VAL A 141 -2.12 -5.89 6.50
C VAL A 141 -3.55 -5.67 6.97
N ASP A 142 -4.01 -4.43 6.87
CA ASP A 142 -5.37 -4.03 7.20
C ASP A 142 -6.17 -3.88 5.91
N VAL A 143 -7.22 -4.70 5.76
CA VAL A 143 -8.16 -4.63 4.63
C VAL A 143 -9.37 -3.80 5.04
N PHE A 144 -9.62 -2.66 4.40
CA PHE A 144 -10.82 -1.88 4.68
C PHE A 144 -12.10 -2.62 4.29
N LEU A 145 -13.10 -2.57 5.16
CA LEU A 145 -14.39 -3.24 4.97
C LEU A 145 -15.54 -2.27 4.64
N THR A 146 -15.39 -1.00 5.00
CA THR A 146 -16.45 -0.01 4.83
C THR A 146 -16.63 0.39 3.36
N ARG A 147 -17.88 0.61 2.94
CA ARG A 147 -18.22 1.03 1.57
C ARG A 147 -17.53 2.33 1.11
N GLU A 148 -17.29 3.27 2.03
CA GLU A 148 -16.60 4.53 1.75
C GLU A 148 -15.13 4.34 1.34
N LEU A 149 -14.53 3.23 1.78
CA LEU A 149 -13.14 2.86 1.53
C LEU A 149 -13.04 1.66 0.58
N ALA A 150 -14.12 1.32 -0.13
CA ALA A 150 -14.14 0.23 -1.08
C ALA A 150 -13.33 0.56 -2.34
N PHE A 151 -12.76 -0.47 -2.97
CA PHE A 151 -11.87 -0.34 -4.11
C PHE A 151 -12.49 0.48 -5.25
N GLU A 152 -13.74 0.20 -5.57
CA GLU A 152 -14.47 0.84 -6.67
C GLU A 152 -14.68 2.35 -6.41
N GLN A 153 -14.76 2.76 -5.14
CA GLN A 153 -14.87 4.18 -4.75
C GLN A 153 -13.52 4.90 -4.79
N LEU A 154 -12.45 4.22 -4.39
CA LEU A 154 -11.12 4.80 -4.27
C LEU A 154 -10.31 4.77 -5.57
N ALA A 155 -10.60 3.85 -6.49
CA ALA A 155 -9.84 3.67 -7.74
C ALA A 155 -9.70 4.96 -8.57
N ARG A 156 -10.73 5.83 -8.58
CA ARG A 156 -10.70 7.13 -9.29
C ARG A 156 -9.85 8.21 -8.60
N HIS A 157 -9.40 7.95 -7.38
CA HIS A 157 -8.59 8.86 -6.57
C HIS A 157 -7.16 8.33 -6.39
N CYS A 158 -6.66 7.58 -7.37
CA CYS A 158 -5.35 6.93 -7.29
C CYS A 158 -4.39 7.48 -8.35
N HIS A 159 -3.11 7.27 -8.08
CA HIS A 159 -2.03 7.37 -9.04
C HIS A 159 -1.12 6.15 -8.86
N THR A 160 -0.25 5.87 -9.84
CA THR A 160 0.62 4.70 -9.80
C THR A 160 2.06 5.08 -9.53
N LEU A 161 2.76 4.28 -8.72
CA LEU A 161 4.21 4.35 -8.56
C LEU A 161 4.85 2.99 -8.88
N THR A 162 6.11 3.02 -9.30
CA THR A 162 6.91 1.81 -9.49
C THR A 162 7.70 1.51 -8.22
N ILE A 163 7.41 0.39 -7.57
CA ILE A 163 8.04 -0.05 -6.32
C ILE A 163 8.48 -1.50 -6.50
N GLY A 164 9.76 -1.81 -6.28
CA GLY A 164 10.30 -3.17 -6.50
C GLY A 164 10.12 -3.69 -7.93
N GLY A 165 10.08 -2.80 -8.93
CA GLY A 165 9.78 -3.15 -10.32
C GLY A 165 8.30 -3.42 -10.62
N GLN A 166 7.41 -3.32 -9.62
CA GLN A 166 5.97 -3.49 -9.76
C GLN A 166 5.25 -2.14 -9.83
N ILE A 167 4.20 -2.06 -10.65
CA ILE A 167 3.31 -0.89 -10.70
C ILE A 167 2.26 -1.05 -9.59
N ILE A 168 2.22 -0.09 -8.66
CA ILE A 168 1.35 -0.10 -7.48
C ILE A 168 0.45 1.13 -7.48
N SER A 169 -0.85 0.91 -7.30
CA SER A 169 -1.86 1.97 -7.13
C SER A 169 -1.84 2.50 -5.70
N ILE A 170 -1.71 3.82 -5.56
CA ILE A 170 -1.64 4.51 -4.28
C ILE A 170 -2.64 5.66 -4.27
N LEU A 171 -3.35 5.78 -3.15
CA LEU A 171 -4.33 6.85 -2.96
C LEU A 171 -3.67 8.23 -3.08
N ASN A 172 -4.30 9.16 -3.79
CA ASN A 172 -3.74 10.49 -4.03
C ASN A 172 -3.79 11.38 -2.78
N VAL A 173 -2.98 12.45 -2.80
CA VAL A 173 -2.84 13.39 -1.68
C VAL A 173 -4.19 13.98 -1.23
N ASP A 174 -5.03 14.39 -2.19
CA ASP A 174 -6.32 15.01 -1.89
C ASP A 174 -7.24 14.08 -1.11
N LYS A 175 -7.35 12.84 -1.57
CA LYS A 175 -8.21 11.85 -0.91
C LYS A 175 -7.63 11.40 0.44
N LEU A 176 -6.30 11.33 0.58
CA LEU A 176 -5.66 11.06 1.88
C LEU A 176 -5.98 12.16 2.90
N ILE A 177 -5.91 13.44 2.51
CA ILE A 177 -6.30 14.57 3.37
C ILE A 177 -7.77 14.45 3.76
N GLU A 178 -8.66 14.26 2.78
CA GLU A 178 -10.11 14.13 3.01
C GLU A 178 -10.44 13.03 4.02
N LEU A 179 -9.85 11.83 3.85
CA LEU A 179 -10.10 10.71 4.76
C LEU A 179 -9.57 10.97 6.17
N LYS A 180 -8.42 11.61 6.31
CA LYS A 180 -7.84 11.95 7.63
C LYS A 180 -8.64 13.03 8.35
N GLU A 181 -9.19 14.00 7.63
CA GLU A 181 -10.04 15.07 8.20
C GLU A 181 -11.35 14.52 8.78
N ARG A 182 -11.83 13.37 8.30
CA ARG A 182 -13.04 12.70 8.81
C ARG A 182 -12.81 11.94 10.12
N VAL A 183 -11.56 11.65 10.48
CA VAL A 183 -11.25 10.94 11.72
C VAL A 183 -11.60 11.82 12.91
N SER A 184 -12.55 11.36 13.74
CA SER A 184 -13.03 12.08 14.92
C SER A 184 -13.02 11.16 16.15
N PRO A 185 -12.32 11.51 17.24
CA PRO A 185 -11.45 12.69 17.37
C PRO A 185 -10.17 12.56 16.52
N PRO A 186 -9.59 13.69 16.06
CA PRO A 186 -8.38 13.66 15.24
C PRO A 186 -7.20 13.08 16.02
N ARG A 187 -6.49 12.12 15.42
CA ARG A 187 -5.26 11.55 16.00
C ARG A 187 -4.09 12.49 15.70
N ALA A 188 -3.16 12.64 16.65
CA ALA A 188 -1.98 13.51 16.47
C ALA A 188 -1.21 13.22 15.17
N LYS A 189 -1.07 11.93 14.81
CA LYS A 189 -0.46 11.50 13.54
C LYS A 189 -1.22 12.00 12.30
N ASP A 190 -2.56 11.99 12.33
CA ASP A 190 -3.35 12.45 11.19
C ASP A 190 -3.26 13.96 11.03
N VAL A 191 -3.22 14.72 12.14
CA VAL A 191 -3.02 16.18 12.11
C VAL A 191 -1.69 16.53 11.43
N PHE A 192 -0.62 15.84 11.82
CA PHE A 192 0.70 15.99 11.20
C PHE A 192 0.66 15.62 9.71
N ASP A 193 0.13 14.44 9.38
CA ASP A 193 0.03 13.96 8.00
C ASP A 193 -0.73 14.96 7.11
N ILE A 194 -1.88 15.49 7.57
CA ILE A 194 -2.66 16.51 6.84
C ILE A 194 -1.81 17.77 6.59
N GLN A 195 -1.05 18.22 7.59
CA GLN A 195 -0.21 19.41 7.46
C GLN A 195 0.87 19.23 6.38
N GLU A 196 1.60 18.11 6.42
CA GLU A 196 2.68 17.81 5.46
C GLU A 196 2.14 17.56 4.04
N LEU A 197 1.07 16.78 3.92
CA LEU A 197 0.40 16.53 2.64
C LEU A 197 -0.08 17.83 1.97
N ARG A 198 -0.58 18.80 2.75
CA ARG A 198 -0.97 20.12 2.23
C ARG A 198 0.24 20.93 1.73
N ARG A 199 1.43 20.78 2.33
CA ARG A 199 2.66 21.44 1.84
C ARG A 199 3.10 20.84 0.50
N ILE A 200 3.10 19.51 0.40
CA ILE A 200 3.42 18.77 -0.83
C ILE A 200 2.45 19.17 -1.96
N ARG A 201 1.14 19.17 -1.70
CA ARG A 201 0.13 19.60 -2.67
C ARG A 201 0.33 21.04 -3.16
N GLY A 202 0.75 21.93 -2.26
CA GLY A 202 1.01 23.34 -2.57
C GLY A 202 2.34 23.62 -3.27
N GLY A 203 3.16 22.59 -3.55
CA GLY A 203 4.49 22.74 -4.15
C GLY A 203 5.51 23.43 -3.25
N LYS A 204 5.26 23.50 -1.93
CA LYS A 204 6.19 24.05 -0.95
C LYS A 204 6.98 22.89 -0.35
N ILE A 205 8.09 22.54 -1.00
CA ILE A 205 9.12 21.63 -0.48
C ILE A 205 10.39 22.44 -0.28
#